data_AF-A0AAV4I3Q2-F1
#
_entry.id   AF-A0AAV4I3Q2-F1
#
_cell.length_a   1.000
_cell.length_b   1.000
_cell.length_c   1.000
_cell.angle_alpha   90.00
_cell.angle_beta   90.00
_cell.angle_gamma   90.00
#
_symmetry.space_group_name_H-M   'P 1'
#
loop_
_entity.id
_entity.type
_entity.pdbx_description
1 polymer ?
#
loop_
_entity_poly.entity_id
_entity_poly.type
_entity_poly.pdbx_seq_one_letter_code
_entity_poly.pdbx_strand_id
1 'polypeptide(L)'
;MSEEINVEENKEGKSTFVEEARKETVGENLEAFLKDFNWDEHQQGAGVSDDDYDPKAFEKLVAENFVQMHDEDVTEGQILRITDRDAIIDIGSKSEGIISLNEFRYNQDLKVGDKVDVLIDRIEDATGQLVLSHKKARMIRAWECINKAYEKGDIINGYVKCKTKGGMIVEVLGIEAFLPGSQIDMKPIRDYDQYVGNTMEFKVVKINQEFKNIVVSHKALIEADIAEQKREIIAQLEKGQVIEGVVKNLTNYGVFVDLGGVDGLVHITDISWNRIASPSEVLELDQKVKVVILDFDEEKTRIQLGMKQLEQHPWDLLDENIKEGIIPARYNSTRLLGKPLLDILGKPMIQHVYERAIQSLDRLVVATDDKRVFDVAKGFGAEVVMTSPSHINGTSRCYEALQRCQDKSTEIFDIVINIQGDEPMLVPFQIEELKASVKGVQDFHIGTLVKKITKKEGLFDPSECYVVFNHRYEALYFSRATIPFLINIPREEWFFKQVFYKHVGLYAYSGQSLKDIVSLPPSRLEMAESLEQNRWIENGMKINVGITEYESFSVDTKEDLKRVILEMEKQHKKSKK
;
A
#
# COMPACT_ATOMS: atom_id res chain seq x y z
N MET A 1 29.91 -5.74 -34.99
CA MET A 1 30.81 -6.89 -35.14
C MET A 1 31.90 -6.74 -34.10
N SER A 2 32.03 -7.77 -33.26
CA SER A 2 33.20 -8.19 -32.47
C SER A 2 33.78 -7.31 -31.36
N GLU A 3 34.29 -8.02 -30.35
CA GLU A 3 35.14 -7.66 -29.19
C GLU A 3 34.37 -7.20 -27.94
N GLU A 4 34.22 -8.07 -26.93
CA GLU A 4 35.18 -8.51 -25.90
C GLU A 4 35.31 -7.48 -24.76
N ILE A 5 35.23 -7.96 -23.51
CA ILE A 5 36.24 -7.75 -22.45
C ILE A 5 35.74 -8.37 -21.12
N ASN A 6 36.64 -9.18 -20.55
CA ASN A 6 36.93 -9.50 -19.15
C ASN A 6 35.90 -9.29 -18.04
N VAL A 7 35.81 -10.33 -17.21
CA VAL A 7 35.75 -10.17 -15.75
C VAL A 7 36.84 -11.06 -15.14
N GLU A 8 37.83 -10.44 -14.48
CA GLU A 8 38.77 -11.08 -13.55
C GLU A 8 38.60 -10.46 -12.16
N GLU A 9 38.38 -11.36 -11.19
CA GLU A 9 38.89 -11.41 -9.82
C GLU A 9 38.35 -10.63 -8.59
N ASN A 10 38.28 -11.44 -7.52
CA ASN A 10 38.44 -11.24 -6.07
C ASN A 10 37.20 -10.87 -5.23
N LYS A 11 36.63 -11.83 -4.47
CA LYS A 11 37.08 -12.43 -3.18
C LYS A 11 36.89 -11.49 -1.98
N GLU A 12 35.95 -11.82 -1.09
CA GLU A 12 36.16 -12.50 0.21
C GLU A 12 34.96 -12.28 1.15
N GLY A 13 34.60 -13.28 1.98
CA GLY A 13 33.65 -13.05 3.09
C GLY A 13 32.81 -14.21 3.66
N LYS A 14 33.42 -15.38 3.90
CA LYS A 14 32.97 -16.57 4.68
C LYS A 14 31.75 -16.48 5.62
N SER A 15 30.93 -17.55 5.64
CA SER A 15 31.05 -18.69 6.60
C SER A 15 29.99 -19.77 6.27
N THR A 16 30.33 -21.00 5.84
CA THR A 16 30.93 -22.15 6.54
C THR A 16 30.12 -22.67 7.73
N PHE A 17 29.50 -23.84 7.56
CA PHE A 17 29.63 -25.07 8.37
C PHE A 17 28.43 -25.98 8.05
N VAL A 18 28.67 -27.23 7.60
CA VAL A 18 27.85 -28.46 7.74
C VAL A 18 27.92 -29.42 6.51
N GLU A 19 28.43 -29.03 5.33
CA GLU A 19 28.45 -29.95 4.17
C GLU A 19 29.71 -30.81 3.93
N GLU A 20 30.76 -30.70 4.74
CA GLU A 20 32.03 -31.45 4.50
C GLU A 20 32.14 -32.85 5.16
N ALA A 21 31.18 -33.30 5.99
CA ALA A 21 31.40 -34.50 6.81
C ALA A 21 30.89 -35.85 6.23
N ARG A 22 30.45 -35.94 4.96
CA ARG A 22 29.87 -37.21 4.42
C ARG A 22 30.43 -37.71 3.09
N LYS A 23 31.38 -37.02 2.45
CA LYS A 23 31.98 -37.47 1.18
C LYS A 23 33.41 -38.05 1.30
N GLU A 24 34.09 -37.90 2.44
CA GLU A 24 35.47 -38.40 2.59
C GLU A 24 35.57 -39.85 3.08
N THR A 25 34.56 -40.42 3.75
CA THR A 25 34.69 -41.72 4.43
C THR A 25 34.48 -42.98 3.57
N VAL A 26 34.07 -42.86 2.29
CA VAL A 26 33.85 -44.03 1.41
C VAL A 26 34.96 -44.20 0.36
N GLY A 27 35.62 -43.11 -0.06
CA GLY A 27 36.70 -43.17 -1.06
C GLY A 27 38.03 -43.71 -0.50
N GLU A 28 38.39 -43.34 0.73
CA GLU A 28 39.67 -43.74 1.33
C GLU A 28 39.74 -45.23 1.69
N ASN A 29 38.61 -45.86 2.02
CA ASN A 29 38.56 -47.28 2.37
C ASN A 29 38.72 -48.22 1.15
N LEU A 30 38.43 -47.75 -0.06
CA LEU A 30 38.54 -48.56 -1.27
C LEU A 30 39.97 -48.54 -1.84
N GLU A 31 40.65 -47.39 -1.77
CA GLU A 31 42.05 -47.25 -2.20
C GLU A 31 43.05 -47.91 -1.23
N ALA A 32 42.73 -47.96 0.06
CA ALA A 32 43.52 -48.68 1.05
C ALA A 32 43.46 -50.21 0.83
N PHE A 33 42.29 -50.76 0.49
CA PHE A 33 42.09 -52.18 0.21
C PHE A 33 42.80 -52.65 -1.07
N LEU A 34 42.84 -51.80 -2.11
CA LEU A 34 43.52 -52.09 -3.37
C LEU A 34 45.05 -52.00 -3.29
N LYS A 35 45.61 -51.32 -2.28
CA LYS A 35 47.06 -51.21 -2.04
C LYS A 35 47.65 -52.37 -1.23
N ASP A 36 46.85 -53.04 -0.40
CA ASP A 36 47.30 -54.16 0.44
C ASP A 36 47.13 -55.54 -0.24
N PHE A 37 46.60 -55.60 -1.47
CA PHE A 37 46.45 -56.85 -2.21
C PHE A 37 47.66 -57.09 -3.13
N ASN A 38 48.62 -57.88 -2.63
CA ASN A 38 49.87 -58.16 -3.32
C ASN A 38 49.69 -59.28 -4.37
N TRP A 39 49.68 -58.91 -5.65
CA TRP A 39 49.49 -59.83 -6.79
C TRP A 39 50.73 -60.67 -7.16
N ASP A 40 51.87 -60.46 -6.50
CA ASP A 40 53.13 -61.12 -6.82
C ASP A 40 53.37 -62.48 -6.11
N GLU A 41 52.48 -62.90 -5.20
CA GLU A 41 52.62 -64.18 -4.47
C GLU A 41 51.83 -65.35 -5.07
N HIS A 42 51.06 -65.15 -6.15
CA HIS A 42 50.11 -66.16 -6.66
C HIS A 42 50.39 -66.65 -8.10
N GLN A 43 51.61 -66.49 -8.61
CA GLN A 43 51.97 -66.91 -9.98
C GLN A 43 53.12 -67.93 -10.12
N GLN A 44 53.66 -68.51 -9.05
CA GLN A 44 54.65 -69.59 -9.16
C GLN A 44 54.32 -70.73 -8.21
N GLY A 45 53.91 -71.86 -8.78
CA GLY A 45 53.30 -72.96 -8.05
C GLY A 45 54.27 -73.83 -7.27
N ALA A 46 53.71 -74.55 -6.29
CA ALA A 46 54.11 -75.90 -5.91
C ALA A 46 53.12 -76.45 -4.87
N GLY A 47 52.63 -77.67 -5.10
CA GLY A 47 52.09 -78.53 -4.04
C GLY A 47 50.66 -78.26 -3.63
N VAL A 48 49.71 -78.91 -4.31
CA VAL A 48 48.43 -79.25 -3.67
C VAL A 48 48.77 -80.22 -2.54
N SER A 49 48.80 -79.72 -1.31
CA SER A 49 48.62 -80.53 -0.11
C SER A 49 47.13 -80.53 0.25
N ASP A 50 46.60 -81.73 0.44
CA ASP A 50 45.19 -82.12 0.49
C ASP A 50 44.43 -81.67 1.77
N ASP A 51 44.86 -80.59 2.44
CA ASP A 51 44.45 -80.30 3.83
C ASP A 51 43.72 -78.97 4.09
N ASP A 52 43.43 -78.15 3.07
CA ASP A 52 42.64 -76.90 3.24
C ASP A 52 41.40 -76.84 2.33
N TYR A 53 40.70 -77.97 2.15
CA TYR A 53 39.32 -77.93 1.66
C TYR A 53 38.38 -77.72 2.85
N ASP A 54 38.20 -76.48 3.29
CA ASP A 54 37.18 -76.15 4.29
C ASP A 54 35.81 -76.09 3.60
N PRO A 55 34.95 -77.11 3.73
CA PRO A 55 33.66 -77.15 3.04
C PRO A 55 32.79 -75.96 3.48
N LYS A 56 33.05 -75.42 4.68
CA LYS A 56 32.32 -74.28 5.24
C LYS A 56 32.70 -72.95 4.59
N ALA A 57 33.95 -72.76 4.18
CA ALA A 57 34.34 -71.53 3.49
C ALA A 57 33.74 -71.48 2.08
N PHE A 58 33.71 -72.63 1.40
CA PHE A 58 33.05 -72.76 0.10
C PHE A 58 31.51 -72.70 0.23
N GLU A 59 30.91 -73.36 1.23
CA GLU A 59 29.47 -73.22 1.52
C GLU A 59 29.10 -71.79 1.89
N LYS A 60 29.96 -71.02 2.56
CA LYS A 60 29.68 -69.64 2.95
C LYS A 60 29.78 -68.67 1.76
N LEU A 61 30.76 -68.85 0.88
CA LEU A 61 30.85 -68.10 -0.39
C LEU A 61 29.75 -68.49 -1.38
N VAL A 62 29.34 -69.76 -1.41
CA VAL A 62 28.21 -70.23 -2.20
C VAL A 62 26.89 -69.75 -1.60
N ALA A 63 26.74 -69.70 -0.28
CA ALA A 63 25.55 -69.17 0.40
C ALA A 63 25.43 -67.65 0.30
N GLU A 64 26.54 -66.90 0.34
CA GLU A 64 26.55 -65.45 0.13
C GLU A 64 26.25 -65.07 -1.34
N ASN A 65 26.54 -65.96 -2.29
CA ASN A 65 26.16 -65.80 -3.71
C ASN A 65 24.90 -66.58 -4.13
N PHE A 66 24.29 -67.37 -3.23
CA PHE A 66 23.00 -68.00 -3.47
C PHE A 66 21.91 -67.00 -3.12
N VAL A 67 21.53 -66.21 -4.12
CA VAL A 67 20.32 -65.39 -4.02
C VAL A 67 19.12 -66.35 -4.02
N GLN A 68 18.57 -66.63 -2.84
CA GLN A 68 17.16 -67.02 -2.77
C GLN A 68 16.37 -65.78 -3.19
N MET A 69 16.05 -65.69 -4.49
CA MET A 69 15.17 -64.66 -5.01
C MET A 69 13.81 -64.86 -4.36
N HIS A 70 13.40 -63.91 -3.51
CA HIS A 70 12.00 -63.80 -3.11
C HIS A 70 11.21 -63.32 -4.33
N ASP A 71 10.04 -63.93 -4.57
CA ASP A 71 9.17 -63.75 -5.75
C ASP A 71 8.68 -62.31 -6.01
N GLU A 72 9.13 -61.32 -5.24
CA GLU A 72 8.64 -59.94 -5.29
C GLU A 72 9.72 -58.87 -5.52
N ASP A 73 11.00 -59.25 -5.65
CA ASP A 73 12.08 -58.27 -5.84
C ASP A 73 12.26 -57.86 -7.32
N VAL A 74 12.30 -56.54 -7.56
CA VAL A 74 12.57 -55.97 -8.88
C VAL A 74 14.05 -56.15 -9.22
N THR A 75 14.34 -56.85 -10.32
CA THR A 75 15.71 -57.13 -10.78
C THR A 75 16.00 -56.38 -12.08
N GLU A 76 17.24 -55.92 -12.26
CA GLU A 76 17.69 -55.34 -13.53
C GLU A 76 18.07 -56.45 -14.52
N GLY A 77 17.45 -56.47 -15.70
CA GLY A 77 17.75 -57.42 -16.76
C GLY A 77 18.23 -56.74 -18.04
N GLN A 78 19.10 -57.40 -18.80
CA GLN A 78 19.61 -56.90 -20.08
C GLN A 78 18.89 -57.55 -21.26
N ILE A 79 18.44 -56.75 -22.23
CA ILE A 79 17.77 -57.27 -23.43
C ILE A 79 18.80 -57.95 -24.33
N LEU A 80 18.72 -59.28 -24.45
CA LEU A 80 19.56 -60.06 -25.36
C LEU A 80 19.04 -60.03 -26.79
N ARG A 81 17.71 -60.11 -26.97
CA ARG A 81 17.10 -60.20 -28.29
C ARG A 81 15.68 -59.67 -28.29
N ILE A 82 15.34 -58.91 -29.33
CA ILE A 82 13.98 -58.42 -29.59
C ILE A 82 13.43 -59.16 -30.82
N THR A 83 12.24 -59.74 -30.70
CA THR A 83 11.47 -60.36 -31.79
C THR A 83 10.16 -59.60 -31.97
N ASP A 84 9.45 -59.71 -33.11
CA ASP A 84 8.22 -58.94 -33.42
C ASP A 84 7.09 -59.00 -32.37
N ARG A 85 7.12 -59.99 -31.46
CA ARG A 85 6.10 -60.17 -30.40
C ARG A 85 6.67 -60.09 -28.98
N ASP A 86 7.89 -60.58 -28.78
CA ASP A 86 8.48 -60.77 -27.46
C ASP A 86 9.96 -60.34 -27.43
N ALA A 87 10.38 -59.81 -26.29
CA ALA A 87 11.76 -59.48 -25.94
C ALA A 87 12.31 -60.51 -24.94
N ILE A 88 13.49 -61.03 -25.22
CA ILE A 88 14.22 -61.99 -24.38
C ILE A 88 15.24 -61.19 -23.56
N ILE A 89 15.18 -61.35 -22.25
CA ILE A 89 15.96 -60.60 -21.26
C ILE A 89 16.70 -61.59 -20.36
N ASP A 90 17.99 -61.32 -20.15
CA ASP A 90 18.80 -62.00 -19.15
C ASP A 90 18.72 -61.25 -17.82
N ILE A 91 18.32 -61.96 -16.76
CA ILE A 91 18.21 -61.45 -15.39
C ILE A 91 19.28 -62.04 -14.46
N GLY A 92 20.30 -62.70 -15.00
CA GLY A 92 21.34 -63.36 -14.21
C GLY A 92 20.85 -64.64 -13.49
N SER A 93 19.72 -65.21 -13.94
CA SER A 93 19.16 -66.47 -13.44
C SER A 93 19.48 -67.64 -14.39
N LYS A 94 19.17 -68.87 -13.98
CA LYS A 94 19.45 -70.10 -14.77
C LYS A 94 18.67 -70.19 -16.09
N SER A 95 17.63 -69.38 -16.28
CA SER A 95 16.79 -69.36 -17.47
C SER A 95 16.57 -67.91 -17.95
N GLU A 96 16.53 -67.72 -19.27
CA GLU A 96 16.19 -66.43 -19.90
C GLU A 96 14.71 -66.10 -19.70
N GLY A 97 14.41 -64.82 -19.50
CA GLY A 97 13.05 -64.32 -19.30
C GLY A 97 12.44 -63.73 -20.58
N ILE A 98 11.13 -63.91 -20.77
CA ILE A 98 10.39 -63.39 -21.92
C ILE A 98 9.42 -62.30 -21.45
N ILE A 99 9.43 -61.16 -22.16
CA ILE A 99 8.49 -60.05 -21.97
C ILE A 99 7.80 -59.72 -23.28
N SER A 100 6.49 -59.55 -23.27
CA SER A 100 5.79 -59.10 -24.48
C SER A 100 6.14 -57.65 -24.81
N LEU A 101 6.43 -57.36 -26.08
CA LEU A 101 6.70 -55.99 -26.56
C LEU A 101 5.54 -55.01 -26.26
N ASN A 102 4.32 -55.52 -26.06
CA ASN A 102 3.17 -54.74 -25.63
C ASN A 102 3.36 -54.04 -24.28
N GLU A 103 4.27 -54.50 -23.43
CA GLU A 103 4.55 -53.88 -22.14
C GLU A 103 5.43 -52.61 -22.26
N PHE A 104 6.11 -52.42 -23.39
CA PHE A 104 7.05 -51.31 -23.62
C PHE A 104 6.47 -50.12 -24.41
N ARG A 105 5.15 -49.99 -24.48
CA ARG A 105 4.46 -48.95 -25.29
C ARG A 105 4.88 -47.50 -25.04
N TYR A 106 5.57 -47.21 -23.94
CA TYR A 106 5.97 -45.88 -23.52
C TYR A 106 7.39 -45.48 -23.98
N ASN A 107 8.21 -46.43 -24.44
CA ASN A 107 9.55 -46.17 -24.95
C ASN A 107 9.75 -46.95 -26.26
N GLN A 108 9.54 -46.29 -27.40
CA GLN A 108 9.58 -46.93 -28.72
C GLN A 108 11.00 -47.10 -29.28
N ASP A 109 12.04 -46.66 -28.57
CA ASP A 109 13.44 -46.73 -28.98
C ASP A 109 14.24 -47.80 -28.19
N LEU A 110 13.65 -48.97 -27.93
CA LEU A 110 14.34 -50.08 -27.27
C LEU A 110 15.36 -50.75 -28.21
N LYS A 111 16.63 -50.77 -27.80
CA LYS A 111 17.71 -51.44 -28.52
C LYS A 111 18.17 -52.69 -27.77
N VAL A 112 18.69 -53.65 -28.53
CA VAL A 112 19.36 -54.83 -27.97
C VAL A 112 20.54 -54.36 -27.12
N GLY A 113 20.57 -54.76 -25.84
CA GLY A 113 21.58 -54.36 -24.87
C GLY A 113 21.10 -53.36 -23.80
N ASP A 114 19.89 -52.79 -23.91
CA ASP A 114 19.35 -51.89 -22.89
C ASP A 114 19.03 -52.64 -21.59
N LYS A 115 19.24 -51.95 -20.46
CA LYS A 115 18.89 -52.43 -19.13
C LYS A 115 17.45 -52.07 -18.81
N VAL A 116 16.66 -53.04 -18.38
CA VAL A 116 15.25 -52.88 -18.03
C VAL A 116 14.95 -53.53 -16.70
N ASP A 117 14.11 -52.88 -15.89
CA ASP A 117 13.64 -53.42 -14.63
C ASP A 117 12.53 -54.44 -14.87
N VAL A 118 12.66 -55.61 -14.27
CA VAL A 118 11.77 -56.73 -14.52
C VAL A 118 11.44 -57.45 -13.21
N LEU A 119 10.18 -57.89 -13.11
CA LEU A 119 9.69 -58.67 -11.99
C LEU A 119 9.33 -60.07 -12.51
N ILE A 120 9.68 -61.10 -11.75
CA ILE A 120 9.33 -62.48 -12.07
C ILE A 120 7.82 -62.66 -11.82
N ASP A 121 7.03 -62.88 -12.88
CA ASP A 121 5.59 -63.14 -12.74
C ASP A 121 5.33 -64.65 -12.61
N ARG A 122 6.05 -65.46 -13.39
CA ARG A 122 5.98 -66.93 -13.32
C ARG A 122 7.33 -67.56 -13.59
N ILE A 123 7.73 -68.45 -12.69
CA ILE A 123 9.02 -69.15 -12.77
C ILE A 123 9.01 -70.23 -13.87
N GLU A 124 7.88 -70.90 -14.08
CA GLU A 124 7.77 -72.00 -15.05
C GLU A 124 6.35 -72.08 -15.65
N ASP A 125 6.14 -71.51 -16.84
CA ASP A 125 5.00 -71.92 -17.68
C ASP A 125 5.26 -73.33 -18.24
N ALA A 126 4.27 -73.94 -18.91
CA ALA A 126 4.31 -75.33 -19.42
C ALA A 126 5.50 -75.68 -20.37
N THR A 127 6.32 -74.69 -20.74
CA THR A 127 7.51 -74.79 -21.60
C THR A 127 8.84 -74.52 -20.87
N GLY A 128 8.83 -74.29 -19.55
CA GLY A 128 10.06 -74.08 -18.75
C GLY A 128 10.72 -72.71 -18.93
N GLN A 129 9.94 -71.69 -19.33
CA GLN A 129 10.42 -70.33 -19.56
C GLN A 129 9.95 -69.38 -18.45
N LEU A 130 10.80 -68.43 -18.07
CA LEU A 130 10.50 -67.37 -17.10
C LEU A 130 9.67 -66.28 -17.78
N VAL A 131 8.45 -66.04 -17.28
CA VAL A 131 7.64 -64.89 -17.74
C VAL A 131 7.92 -63.73 -16.81
N LEU A 132 8.44 -62.65 -17.38
CA LEU A 132 8.75 -61.43 -16.67
C LEU A 132 7.69 -60.37 -16.97
N SER A 133 7.37 -59.53 -15.99
CA SER A 133 6.52 -58.36 -16.20
C SER A 133 7.29 -57.09 -15.90
N HIS A 134 7.49 -56.31 -16.96
CA HIS A 134 8.06 -54.98 -16.89
C HIS A 134 7.04 -53.97 -16.32
N LYS A 135 5.75 -54.17 -16.62
CA LYS A 135 4.68 -53.30 -16.11
C LYS A 135 4.57 -53.35 -14.57
N LYS A 136 4.70 -54.55 -13.97
CA LYS A 136 4.66 -54.72 -12.50
C LYS A 136 5.90 -54.12 -11.84
N ALA A 137 7.09 -54.37 -12.40
CA ALA A 137 8.35 -53.78 -11.92
C ALA A 137 8.32 -52.25 -11.88
N ARG A 138 7.80 -51.61 -12.94
CA ARG A 138 7.67 -50.16 -13.01
C ARG A 138 6.76 -49.58 -11.93
N MET A 139 5.66 -50.25 -11.59
CA MET A 139 4.74 -49.78 -10.54
C MET A 139 5.38 -49.84 -9.15
N ILE A 140 6.14 -50.90 -8.85
CA ILE A 140 6.84 -51.05 -7.56
C ILE A 140 7.95 -49.99 -7.45
N ARG A 141 8.76 -49.81 -8.51
CA ARG A 141 9.81 -48.78 -8.53
C ARG A 141 9.25 -47.37 -8.47
N ALA A 142 8.14 -47.08 -9.15
CA ALA A 142 7.45 -45.81 -9.05
C ALA A 142 6.93 -45.56 -7.62
N TRP A 143 6.44 -46.59 -6.93
CA TRP A 143 6.01 -46.51 -5.53
C TRP A 143 7.18 -46.22 -4.58
N GLU A 144 8.31 -46.88 -4.76
CA GLU A 144 9.54 -46.58 -4.00
C GLU A 144 10.05 -45.17 -4.25
N CYS A 145 10.04 -44.70 -5.50
CA CYS A 145 10.41 -43.34 -5.86
C CYS A 145 9.49 -42.31 -5.17
N ILE A 146 8.19 -42.58 -5.08
CA ILE A 146 7.24 -41.70 -4.40
C ILE A 146 7.45 -41.72 -2.88
N ASN A 147 7.76 -42.87 -2.27
CA ASN A 147 8.13 -42.92 -0.85
C ASN A 147 9.40 -42.13 -0.55
N LYS A 148 10.44 -42.29 -1.38
CA LYS A 148 11.68 -41.51 -1.29
C LYS A 148 11.41 -40.01 -1.47
N ALA A 149 10.53 -39.64 -2.40
CA ALA A 149 10.12 -38.25 -2.61
C ALA A 149 9.32 -37.68 -1.44
N TYR A 150 8.52 -38.48 -0.73
CA TYR A 150 7.82 -38.05 0.49
C TYR A 150 8.78 -37.79 1.64
N GLU A 151 9.80 -38.64 1.83
CA GLU A 151 10.82 -38.45 2.88
C GLU A 151 11.72 -37.24 2.62
N LYS A 152 12.11 -37.02 1.37
CA LYS A 152 12.97 -35.88 0.97
C LYS A 152 12.19 -34.60 0.72
N GLY A 153 10.87 -34.70 0.49
CA GLY A 153 10.03 -33.59 0.08
C GLY A 153 10.28 -33.16 -1.38
N ASP A 154 10.68 -34.09 -2.25
CA ASP A 154 11.02 -33.84 -3.65
C ASP A 154 9.78 -33.51 -4.51
N ILE A 155 10.03 -32.78 -5.58
CA ILE A 155 9.03 -32.31 -6.54
C ILE A 155 8.89 -33.35 -7.66
N ILE A 156 7.67 -33.78 -7.94
CA ILE A 156 7.37 -34.79 -8.97
C ILE A 156 6.45 -34.22 -10.05
N ASN A 157 6.80 -34.47 -11.31
CA ASN A 157 6.00 -34.09 -12.47
C ASN A 157 4.82 -35.05 -12.65
N GLY A 158 3.62 -34.50 -12.81
CA GLY A 158 2.38 -35.25 -12.99
C GLY A 158 1.50 -34.71 -14.12
N TYR A 159 0.81 -35.60 -14.81
CA TYR A 159 -0.12 -35.27 -15.89
C TYR A 159 -1.57 -35.30 -15.40
N VAL A 160 -2.31 -34.21 -15.55
CA VAL A 160 -3.71 -34.12 -15.10
C VAL A 160 -4.63 -34.79 -16.11
N LYS A 161 -5.20 -35.97 -15.77
CA LYS A 161 -6.08 -36.75 -16.66
C LYS A 161 -7.50 -36.20 -16.71
N CYS A 162 -8.16 -36.12 -15.56
CA CYS A 162 -9.60 -35.84 -15.51
C CYS A 162 -10.05 -35.21 -14.18
N LYS A 163 -11.22 -34.58 -14.24
CA LYS A 163 -11.89 -33.91 -13.12
C LYS A 163 -12.91 -34.84 -12.45
N THR A 164 -12.92 -34.86 -11.12
CA THR A 164 -13.96 -35.48 -10.29
C THR A 164 -14.71 -34.43 -9.47
N LYS A 165 -15.80 -34.81 -8.78
CA LYS A 165 -16.66 -33.87 -8.01
C LYS A 165 -15.92 -33.13 -6.87
N GLY A 166 -14.75 -33.58 -6.44
CA GLY A 166 -13.98 -32.98 -5.33
C GLY A 166 -12.50 -32.71 -5.59
N GLY A 167 -11.99 -33.04 -6.79
CA GLY A 167 -10.56 -32.92 -7.12
C GLY A 167 -10.22 -33.40 -8.52
N MET A 168 -8.93 -33.45 -8.84
CA MET A 168 -8.38 -33.92 -10.12
C MET A 168 -7.61 -35.22 -9.91
N ILE A 169 -7.64 -36.11 -10.91
CA ILE A 169 -6.79 -37.30 -10.94
C ILE A 169 -5.57 -36.97 -11.79
N VAL A 170 -4.40 -37.13 -11.18
CA VAL A 170 -3.09 -36.84 -11.78
C VAL A 170 -2.33 -38.15 -11.90
N GLU A 171 -1.75 -38.42 -13.06
CA GLU A 171 -0.83 -39.54 -13.24
C GLU A 171 0.60 -39.08 -12.94
N VAL A 172 1.25 -39.71 -11.97
CA VAL A 172 2.65 -39.44 -11.61
C VAL A 172 3.46 -40.73 -11.69
N LEU A 173 4.48 -40.75 -12.55
CA LEU A 173 5.35 -41.92 -12.78
C LEU A 173 4.62 -43.24 -13.11
N GLY A 174 3.36 -43.17 -13.56
CA GLY A 174 2.51 -44.33 -13.88
C GLY A 174 1.57 -44.77 -12.75
N ILE A 175 1.49 -44.03 -11.64
CA ILE A 175 0.53 -44.24 -10.54
C ILE A 175 -0.49 -43.10 -10.53
N GLU A 176 -1.75 -43.40 -10.24
CA GLU A 176 -2.81 -42.41 -10.10
C GLU A 176 -2.75 -41.76 -8.71
N ALA A 177 -2.63 -40.44 -8.70
CA ALA A 177 -2.65 -39.60 -7.52
C ALA A 177 -3.89 -38.70 -7.52
N PHE A 178 -4.40 -38.39 -6.33
CA PHE A 178 -5.52 -37.51 -6.12
C PHE A 178 -5.03 -36.10 -5.75
N LEU A 179 -5.45 -35.10 -6.50
CA LEU A 179 -5.23 -33.69 -6.23
C LEU A 179 -6.55 -33.07 -5.76
N PRO A 180 -6.72 -32.78 -4.45
CA PRO A 180 -7.90 -32.09 -3.95
C PRO A 180 -8.04 -30.71 -4.60
N GLY A 181 -9.26 -30.30 -4.94
CA GLY A 181 -9.50 -29.01 -5.61
C GLY A 181 -9.00 -27.79 -4.82
N SER A 182 -8.88 -27.90 -3.49
CA SER A 182 -8.37 -26.86 -2.59
C SER A 182 -6.83 -26.76 -2.54
N GLN A 183 -6.12 -27.70 -3.18
CA GLN A 183 -4.66 -27.82 -3.17
C GLN A 183 -4.03 -27.47 -4.54
N ILE A 184 -4.84 -26.92 -5.46
CA ILE A 184 -4.44 -26.53 -6.81
C ILE A 184 -3.89 -25.10 -6.82
N ASP A 185 -4.65 -24.14 -6.30
CA ASP A 185 -4.29 -22.72 -6.33
C ASP A 185 -4.80 -22.01 -5.06
N MET A 186 -4.15 -20.91 -4.67
CA MET A 186 -4.50 -20.07 -3.54
C MET A 186 -5.73 -19.19 -3.83
N LYS A 187 -6.03 -18.92 -5.11
CA LYS A 187 -7.26 -18.25 -5.55
C LYS A 187 -8.34 -19.28 -5.91
N PRO A 188 -9.61 -19.05 -5.53
CA PRO A 188 -10.71 -19.91 -5.97
C PRO A 188 -10.88 -19.81 -7.48
N ILE A 189 -10.32 -20.80 -8.18
CA ILE A 189 -10.43 -20.98 -9.63
C ILE A 189 -11.90 -21.23 -9.99
N ARG A 190 -12.45 -20.34 -10.81
CA ARG A 190 -13.84 -20.42 -11.30
C ARG A 190 -13.98 -21.41 -12.47
N ASP A 191 -12.89 -21.64 -13.21
CA ASP A 191 -12.84 -22.52 -14.38
C ASP A 191 -11.76 -23.61 -14.22
N TYR A 192 -12.21 -24.82 -13.88
CA TYR A 192 -11.35 -25.98 -13.66
C TYR A 192 -10.84 -26.63 -14.97
N ASP A 193 -11.38 -26.25 -16.11
CA ASP A 193 -11.11 -26.91 -17.39
C ASP A 193 -9.75 -26.52 -17.99
N GLN A 194 -9.15 -25.42 -17.53
CA GLN A 194 -7.85 -24.93 -18.02
C GLN A 194 -6.65 -25.80 -17.58
N TYR A 195 -6.83 -26.60 -16.53
CA TYR A 195 -5.76 -27.40 -15.93
C TYR A 195 -5.77 -28.85 -16.40
N VAL A 196 -6.84 -29.30 -17.08
CA VAL A 196 -6.96 -30.66 -17.59
C VAL A 196 -6.09 -30.81 -18.84
N GLY A 197 -5.22 -31.82 -18.85
CA GLY A 197 -4.32 -32.09 -19.98
C GLY A 197 -2.95 -31.40 -19.92
N ASN A 198 -2.66 -30.66 -18.85
CA ASN A 198 -1.35 -30.06 -18.62
C ASN A 198 -0.49 -30.93 -17.70
N THR A 199 0.83 -30.88 -17.90
CA THR A 199 1.82 -31.47 -16.98
C THR A 199 2.22 -30.41 -15.97
N MET A 200 2.13 -30.73 -14.68
CA MET A 200 2.44 -29.81 -13.58
C MET A 200 3.32 -30.50 -12.54
N GLU A 201 4.00 -29.69 -11.74
CA GLU A 201 4.84 -30.15 -10.65
C GLU A 201 4.04 -30.24 -9.35
N PHE A 202 4.20 -31.34 -8.62
CA PHE A 202 3.47 -31.58 -7.39
C PHE A 202 4.39 -32.07 -6.27
N LYS A 203 3.99 -31.79 -5.03
CA LYS A 203 4.60 -32.37 -3.84
C LYS A 203 3.65 -33.39 -3.21
N VAL A 204 4.19 -34.52 -2.76
CA VAL A 204 3.41 -35.56 -2.08
C VAL A 204 3.11 -35.12 -0.65
N VAL A 205 1.83 -35.03 -0.30
CA VAL A 205 1.38 -34.59 1.04
C VAL A 205 1.02 -35.78 1.91
N LYS A 206 0.37 -36.79 1.33
CA LYS A 206 -0.09 -37.96 2.09
C LYS A 206 -0.07 -39.20 1.23
N ILE A 207 0.49 -40.27 1.76
CA ILE A 207 0.45 -41.60 1.14
C ILE A 207 -0.46 -42.48 1.99
N ASN A 208 -1.45 -43.12 1.36
CA ASN A 208 -2.25 -44.15 1.99
C ASN A 208 -1.87 -45.51 1.41
N GLN A 209 -1.09 -46.28 2.18
CA GLN A 209 -0.53 -47.56 1.76
C GLN A 209 -1.60 -48.65 1.60
N GLU A 210 -2.72 -48.60 2.35
CA GLU A 210 -3.78 -49.61 2.30
C GLU A 210 -4.54 -49.61 0.96
N PHE A 211 -4.70 -48.43 0.35
CA PHE A 211 -5.48 -48.26 -0.88
C PHE A 211 -4.62 -47.85 -2.08
N LYS A 212 -3.29 -47.83 -1.94
CA LYS A 212 -2.34 -47.32 -2.94
C LYS A 212 -2.70 -45.92 -3.47
N ASN A 213 -3.33 -45.09 -2.62
CA ASN A 213 -3.79 -43.76 -2.99
C ASN A 213 -2.80 -42.71 -2.48
N ILE A 214 -2.38 -41.82 -3.38
CA ILE A 214 -1.39 -40.78 -3.09
C ILE A 214 -2.09 -39.44 -3.23
N VAL A 215 -1.94 -38.57 -2.24
CA VAL A 215 -2.48 -37.20 -2.26
C VAL A 215 -1.33 -36.25 -2.53
N VAL A 216 -1.45 -35.51 -3.63
CA VAL A 216 -0.46 -34.53 -4.08
C VAL A 216 -1.02 -33.11 -3.92
N SER A 217 -0.13 -32.13 -3.76
CA SER A 217 -0.46 -30.71 -3.69
C SER A 217 0.44 -29.90 -4.59
N HIS A 218 -0.16 -29.00 -5.36
CA HIS A 218 0.54 -28.00 -6.18
C HIS A 218 0.83 -26.73 -5.36
N LYS A 219 -0.01 -26.46 -4.36
CA LYS A 219 0.05 -25.28 -3.49
C LYS A 219 1.41 -25.12 -2.76
N ALA A 220 2.06 -26.22 -2.37
CA ALA A 220 3.31 -26.17 -1.62
C ALA A 220 4.49 -25.55 -2.39
N LEU A 221 4.46 -25.63 -3.73
CA LEU A 221 5.47 -25.01 -4.60
C LEU A 221 5.19 -23.53 -4.76
N ILE A 222 3.93 -23.19 -5.04
CA ILE A 222 3.47 -21.81 -5.15
C ILE A 222 3.76 -21.04 -3.85
N GLU A 223 3.62 -21.67 -2.68
CA GLU A 223 3.99 -21.04 -1.40
C GLU A 223 5.50 -20.79 -1.25
N ALA A 224 6.34 -21.69 -1.75
CA ALA A 224 7.79 -21.53 -1.73
C ALA A 224 8.25 -20.43 -2.70
N ASP A 225 7.71 -20.42 -3.91
CA ASP A 225 7.99 -19.41 -4.94
C ASP A 225 7.51 -18.02 -4.48
N ILE A 226 6.30 -17.92 -3.91
CA ILE A 226 5.80 -16.67 -3.32
C ILE A 226 6.69 -16.23 -2.15
N ALA A 227 7.21 -17.16 -1.34
CA ALA A 227 8.11 -16.80 -0.23
C ALA A 227 9.48 -16.31 -0.72
N GLU A 228 9.98 -16.85 -1.83
CA GLU A 228 11.21 -16.40 -2.46
C GLU A 228 11.02 -15.03 -3.13
N GLN A 229 9.95 -14.87 -3.91
CA GLN A 229 9.53 -13.57 -4.47
C GLN A 229 9.30 -12.53 -3.36
N LYS A 230 8.70 -12.91 -2.22
CA LYS A 230 8.54 -12.02 -1.06
C LYS A 230 9.88 -11.51 -0.54
N ARG A 231 10.89 -12.39 -0.40
CA ARG A 231 12.21 -11.98 0.09
C ARG A 231 12.91 -11.06 -0.92
N GLU A 232 12.81 -11.36 -2.20
CA GLU A 232 13.43 -10.56 -3.26
C GLU A 232 12.78 -9.17 -3.34
N ILE A 233 11.45 -9.10 -3.24
CA ILE A 233 10.73 -7.83 -3.20
C ILE A 233 11.16 -7.04 -1.96
N ILE A 234 11.12 -7.63 -0.76
CA ILE A 234 11.53 -6.95 0.49
C ILE A 234 12.96 -6.40 0.41
N ALA A 235 13.88 -7.13 -0.23
CA ALA A 235 15.27 -6.69 -0.41
C ALA A 235 15.41 -5.49 -1.37
N GLN A 236 14.46 -5.30 -2.30
CA GLN A 236 14.44 -4.19 -3.24
C GLN A 236 13.63 -2.97 -2.74
N LEU A 237 12.97 -3.05 -1.59
CA LEU A 237 12.13 -1.97 -1.08
C LEU A 237 12.96 -0.93 -0.29
N GLU A 238 13.00 0.30 -0.80
CA GLU A 238 13.53 1.45 -0.06
C GLU A 238 12.40 2.34 0.48
N LYS A 239 12.62 2.97 1.66
CA LYS A 239 11.66 3.95 2.22
C LYS A 239 11.50 5.12 1.25
N GLY A 240 10.25 5.43 0.89
CA GLY A 240 9.91 6.50 -0.06
C GLY A 240 9.76 6.07 -1.52
N GLN A 241 9.94 4.78 -1.85
CA GLN A 241 9.71 4.27 -3.20
C GLN A 241 8.21 4.21 -3.54
N VAL A 242 7.89 4.57 -4.79
CA VAL A 242 6.55 4.50 -5.38
C VAL A 242 6.35 3.12 -6.00
N ILE A 243 5.30 2.41 -5.60
CA ILE A 243 4.96 1.09 -6.13
C ILE A 243 3.47 1.03 -6.48
N GLU A 244 3.14 0.27 -7.52
CA GLU A 244 1.76 -0.04 -7.89
C GLU A 244 1.27 -1.28 -7.14
N GLY A 245 0.11 -1.18 -6.50
CA GLY A 245 -0.53 -2.27 -5.78
C GLY A 245 -2.01 -2.41 -6.11
N VAL A 246 -2.61 -3.54 -5.73
CA VAL A 246 -4.02 -3.86 -5.97
C VAL A 246 -4.78 -3.88 -4.64
N VAL A 247 -5.93 -3.18 -4.58
CA VAL A 247 -6.77 -3.16 -3.39
C VAL A 247 -7.43 -4.53 -3.18
N LYS A 248 -7.04 -5.22 -2.10
CA LYS A 248 -7.53 -6.57 -1.77
C LYS A 248 -8.71 -6.54 -0.81
N ASN A 249 -8.70 -5.61 0.14
CA ASN A 249 -9.76 -5.50 1.14
C ASN A 249 -9.90 -4.06 1.67
N LEU A 250 -11.14 -3.64 1.92
CA LEU A 250 -11.50 -2.33 2.44
C LEU A 250 -12.10 -2.53 3.84
N THR A 251 -11.52 -1.88 4.85
CA THR A 251 -12.04 -1.90 6.22
C THR A 251 -12.22 -0.48 6.74
N ASN A 252 -12.99 -0.28 7.82
CA ASN A 252 -13.28 1.06 8.36
C ASN A 252 -12.03 1.80 8.89
N TYR A 253 -10.94 1.09 9.17
CA TYR A 253 -9.70 1.69 9.69
C TYR A 253 -8.61 1.83 8.62
N GLY A 254 -8.74 1.20 7.45
CA GLY A 254 -7.74 1.25 6.40
C GLY A 254 -7.98 0.32 5.22
N VAL A 255 -7.16 0.49 4.19
CA VAL A 255 -7.19 -0.27 2.93
C VAL A 255 -5.99 -1.20 2.89
N PHE A 256 -6.24 -2.48 2.59
CA PHE A 256 -5.19 -3.46 2.35
C PHE A 256 -4.87 -3.51 0.88
N VAL A 257 -3.62 -3.18 0.55
CA VAL A 257 -3.10 -3.14 -0.81
C VAL A 257 -2.05 -4.23 -0.96
N ASP A 258 -2.22 -5.10 -1.95
CA ASP A 258 -1.27 -6.14 -2.32
C ASP A 258 -0.23 -5.55 -3.29
N LEU A 259 1.04 -5.61 -2.93
CA LEU A 259 2.16 -5.12 -3.73
C LEU A 259 2.86 -6.23 -4.52
N GLY A 260 2.17 -7.35 -4.78
CA GLY A 260 2.73 -8.47 -5.52
C GLY A 260 3.50 -9.44 -4.63
N GLY A 261 3.05 -9.64 -3.40
CA GLY A 261 3.65 -10.61 -2.47
C GLY A 261 3.67 -10.12 -1.03
N VAL A 262 3.75 -8.82 -0.79
CA VAL A 262 3.66 -8.23 0.55
C VAL A 262 2.35 -7.44 0.67
N ASP A 263 1.63 -7.67 1.77
CA ASP A 263 0.42 -6.91 2.09
C ASP A 263 0.81 -5.61 2.79
N GLY A 264 0.38 -4.48 2.24
CA GLY A 264 0.54 -3.17 2.85
C GLY A 264 -0.77 -2.60 3.36
N LEU A 265 -0.70 -1.81 4.42
CA LEU A 265 -1.85 -1.14 5.04
C LEU A 265 -1.76 0.36 4.79
N VAL A 266 -2.79 0.91 4.16
CA VAL A 266 -3.03 2.36 4.05
C VAL A 266 -4.03 2.75 5.14
N HIS A 267 -3.63 3.62 6.06
CA HIS A 267 -4.54 4.12 7.11
C HIS A 267 -5.56 5.09 6.52
N ILE A 268 -6.77 5.18 7.08
CA ILE A 268 -7.83 6.08 6.57
C ILE A 268 -7.39 7.55 6.48
N THR A 269 -6.46 7.95 7.34
CA THR A 269 -5.88 9.30 7.31
C THR A 269 -5.04 9.55 6.08
N ASP A 270 -4.47 8.54 5.44
CA ASP A 270 -3.46 8.66 4.37
C ASP A 270 -3.95 8.28 2.97
N ILE A 271 -5.27 8.06 2.83
CA ILE A 271 -5.96 7.80 1.56
C ILE A 271 -6.21 9.11 0.80
N SER A 272 -6.62 10.17 1.50
CA SER A 272 -6.96 11.46 0.87
C SER A 272 -6.77 12.62 1.86
N TRP A 273 -6.59 13.82 1.32
CA TRP A 273 -6.53 15.07 2.08
C TRP A 273 -7.91 15.49 2.65
N ASN A 274 -9.00 14.96 2.09
CA ASN A 274 -10.36 15.17 2.60
C ASN A 274 -10.73 14.12 3.66
N ARG A 275 -11.49 14.53 4.69
CA ARG A 275 -12.02 13.58 5.69
C ARG A 275 -13.12 12.72 5.07
N ILE A 276 -12.79 11.45 4.82
CA ILE A 276 -13.72 10.44 4.31
C ILE A 276 -14.18 9.55 5.48
N ALA A 277 -15.47 9.22 5.55
CA ALA A 277 -16.03 8.37 6.61
C ALA A 277 -15.83 6.86 6.35
N SER A 278 -15.65 6.45 5.09
CA SER A 278 -15.40 5.06 4.70
C SER A 278 -14.54 5.00 3.44
N PRO A 279 -13.43 4.22 3.42
CA PRO A 279 -12.56 4.08 2.25
C PRO A 279 -13.26 3.61 0.97
N SER A 280 -14.41 2.94 1.10
CA SER A 280 -15.24 2.45 0.00
C SER A 280 -15.88 3.54 -0.85
N GLU A 281 -15.88 4.81 -0.41
CA GLU A 281 -16.37 5.93 -1.21
C GLU A 281 -15.35 6.40 -2.26
N VAL A 282 -14.06 6.06 -2.09
CA VAL A 282 -12.96 6.56 -2.92
C VAL A 282 -12.26 5.45 -3.69
N LEU A 283 -12.24 4.21 -3.18
CA LEU A 283 -11.56 3.09 -3.80
C LEU A 283 -12.49 1.86 -3.91
N GLU A 284 -12.44 1.21 -5.06
CA GLU A 284 -13.14 -0.05 -5.32
C GLU A 284 -12.24 -1.27 -5.01
N LEU A 285 -12.86 -2.42 -4.71
CA LEU A 285 -12.13 -3.69 -4.61
C LEU A 285 -11.49 -4.04 -5.96
N ASP A 286 -10.27 -4.58 -5.94
CA ASP A 286 -9.44 -4.93 -7.10
C ASP A 286 -8.93 -3.73 -7.94
N GLN A 287 -9.07 -2.49 -7.45
CA GLN A 287 -8.53 -1.31 -8.12
C GLN A 287 -6.99 -1.26 -8.01
N LYS A 288 -6.32 -0.91 -9.12
CA LYS A 288 -4.88 -0.61 -9.13
C LYS A 288 -4.62 0.79 -8.59
N VAL A 289 -3.76 0.89 -7.59
CA VAL A 289 -3.43 2.12 -6.87
C VAL A 289 -1.92 2.30 -6.78
N LYS A 290 -1.44 3.53 -6.98
CA LYS A 290 -0.04 3.87 -6.70
C LYS A 290 0.06 4.27 -5.23
N VAL A 291 1.07 3.75 -4.54
CA VAL A 291 1.30 3.98 -3.10
C VAL A 291 2.79 4.17 -2.82
N VAL A 292 3.10 4.93 -1.78
CA VAL A 292 4.48 5.17 -1.31
C VAL A 292 4.73 4.43 -0.01
N ILE A 293 5.93 3.87 0.15
CA ILE A 293 6.35 3.20 1.37
C ILE A 293 6.74 4.24 2.43
N LEU A 294 5.97 4.32 3.51
CA LEU A 294 6.25 5.18 4.67
C LEU A 294 7.22 4.50 5.62
N ASP A 295 6.86 3.29 6.05
CA ASP A 295 7.61 2.52 7.01
C ASP A 295 7.48 1.02 6.72
N PHE A 296 8.53 0.28 7.01
CA PHE A 296 8.58 -1.17 6.81
C PHE A 296 8.93 -1.85 8.12
N ASP A 297 8.18 -2.89 8.47
CA ASP A 297 8.42 -3.74 9.64
C ASP A 297 8.84 -5.13 9.15
N GLU A 298 10.14 -5.44 9.24
CA GLU A 298 10.74 -6.72 8.79
C GLU A 298 10.23 -7.92 9.60
N GLU A 299 9.84 -7.74 10.87
CA GLU A 299 9.42 -8.85 11.73
C GLU A 299 8.00 -9.33 11.38
N LYS A 300 7.14 -8.42 10.91
CA LYS A 300 5.72 -8.73 10.64
C LYS A 300 5.35 -8.79 9.17
N THR A 301 6.30 -8.58 8.26
CA THR A 301 6.06 -8.55 6.80
C THR A 301 4.89 -7.64 6.41
N ARG A 302 4.78 -6.49 7.09
CA ARG A 302 3.74 -5.49 6.86
C ARG A 302 4.38 -4.16 6.52
N ILE A 303 3.88 -3.52 5.47
CA ILE A 303 4.36 -2.22 5.04
C ILE A 303 3.28 -1.18 5.32
N GLN A 304 3.66 -0.07 5.96
CA GLN A 304 2.80 1.09 6.04
C GLN A 304 2.92 1.87 4.74
N LEU A 305 1.78 2.05 4.08
CA LEU A 305 1.68 2.69 2.78
C LEU A 305 0.94 4.01 2.90
N GLY A 306 1.43 5.01 2.19
CA GLY A 306 0.80 6.33 2.07
C GLY A 306 0.38 6.59 0.63
N MET A 307 -0.87 7.02 0.43
CA MET A 307 -1.36 7.47 -0.88
C MET A 307 -1.14 8.97 -1.09
N LYS A 308 -1.06 9.74 0.00
CA LYS A 308 -0.82 11.20 0.03
C LYS A 308 0.46 11.70 -0.62
N GLN A 309 1.48 10.87 -0.78
CA GLN A 309 2.82 11.29 -1.20
C GLN A 309 3.04 11.24 -2.72
N LEU A 310 2.13 10.60 -3.45
CA LEU A 310 2.14 10.49 -4.92
C LEU A 310 1.41 11.64 -5.61
N GLU A 311 0.44 12.21 -4.92
CA GLU A 311 -0.06 13.53 -5.27
C GLU A 311 1.01 14.53 -4.85
N GLN A 312 1.54 15.29 -5.81
CA GLN A 312 2.27 16.51 -5.50
C GLN A 312 1.42 17.29 -4.49
N HIS A 313 2.06 17.79 -3.44
CA HIS A 313 1.39 18.54 -2.42
C HIS A 313 0.45 19.55 -3.10
N PRO A 314 -0.83 19.67 -2.70
CA PRO A 314 -1.71 20.73 -3.22
C PRO A 314 -1.14 22.14 -3.01
N TRP A 315 0.01 22.29 -2.32
CA TRP A 315 0.76 23.52 -2.13
C TRP A 315 1.87 23.77 -3.15
N ASP A 316 2.37 22.78 -3.90
CA ASP A 316 3.41 23.01 -4.93
C ASP A 316 2.83 23.45 -6.28
N LEU A 317 1.52 23.26 -6.45
CA LEU A 317 0.69 23.92 -7.47
C LEU A 317 -0.31 24.85 -6.78
N LEU A 318 0.15 25.65 -5.81
CA LEU A 318 -0.53 26.89 -5.45
C LEU A 318 -0.75 27.66 -6.75
N ASP A 319 -1.97 27.62 -7.28
CA ASP A 319 -2.30 28.47 -8.40
C ASP A 319 -1.99 29.90 -7.99
N GLU A 320 -1.16 30.55 -8.79
CA GLU A 320 -0.48 31.82 -8.57
C GLU A 320 -1.44 33.03 -8.51
N ASN A 321 -2.72 32.83 -8.19
CA ASN A 321 -3.80 33.78 -8.46
C ASN A 321 -4.38 34.50 -7.22
N ILE A 322 -4.08 34.06 -5.99
CA ILE A 322 -4.50 34.78 -4.77
C ILE A 322 -3.32 35.53 -4.15
N LYS A 323 -2.91 36.61 -4.81
CA LYS A 323 -1.72 37.41 -4.47
C LYS A 323 -2.02 38.68 -3.68
N GLU A 324 -3.28 39.12 -3.68
CA GLU A 324 -3.64 40.47 -3.26
C GLU A 324 -4.63 40.50 -2.10
N GLY A 325 -4.40 41.43 -1.16
CA GLY A 325 -5.33 41.73 -0.07
C GLY A 325 -5.60 43.21 0.09
N ILE A 326 -6.74 43.52 0.71
CA ILE A 326 -7.15 44.88 1.04
C ILE A 326 -7.51 44.97 2.52
N ILE A 327 -6.96 45.97 3.21
CA ILE A 327 -7.35 46.33 4.58
C ILE A 327 -8.21 47.60 4.52
N PRO A 328 -9.55 47.50 4.70
CA PRO A 328 -10.39 48.68 4.82
C PRO A 328 -10.23 49.30 6.22
N ALA A 329 -9.80 50.56 6.25
CA ALA A 329 -9.60 51.32 7.49
C ALA A 329 -10.42 52.63 7.46
N ARG A 330 -11.38 52.75 8.41
CA ARG A 330 -12.12 54.00 8.66
C ARG A 330 -11.61 54.69 9.91
N TYR A 331 -11.46 56.01 9.86
CA TYR A 331 -11.14 56.78 11.07
C TYR A 331 -12.37 56.96 11.98
N ASN A 332 -13.52 57.29 11.38
CA ASN A 332 -14.78 57.50 12.09
C ASN A 332 -15.50 56.17 12.33
N SER A 333 -15.10 55.47 13.40
CA SER A 333 -15.83 54.29 13.89
C SER A 333 -16.89 54.67 14.92
N THR A 334 -18.06 54.02 14.85
CA THR A 334 -19.20 54.32 15.73
C THR A 334 -18.98 53.95 17.20
N ARG A 335 -18.15 52.92 17.47
CA ARG A 335 -17.89 52.41 18.83
C ARG A 335 -16.61 52.98 19.46
N LEU A 336 -15.58 53.23 18.64
CA LEU A 336 -14.26 53.67 19.09
C LEU A 336 -13.63 54.60 18.05
N LEU A 337 -13.49 55.88 18.39
CA LEU A 337 -12.96 56.91 17.50
C LEU A 337 -11.46 56.65 17.21
N GLY A 338 -11.06 56.74 15.93
CA GLY A 338 -9.65 56.60 15.54
C GLY A 338 -9.08 55.19 15.74
N LYS A 339 -9.93 54.17 15.82
CA LYS A 339 -9.60 52.77 16.12
C LYS A 339 -8.36 52.23 15.38
N PRO A 340 -8.16 52.44 14.06
CA PRO A 340 -6.97 51.95 13.34
C PRO A 340 -5.64 52.55 13.82
N LEU A 341 -5.67 53.75 14.41
CA LEU A 341 -4.49 54.50 14.86
C LEU A 341 -4.20 54.34 16.35
N LEU A 342 -4.95 53.49 17.06
CA LEU A 342 -4.69 53.23 18.46
C LEU A 342 -3.37 52.50 18.63
N ASP A 343 -2.57 52.96 19.59
CA ASP A 343 -1.27 52.38 19.88
C ASP A 343 -1.42 51.04 20.61
N ILE A 344 -0.71 50.04 20.11
CA ILE A 344 -0.56 48.72 20.72
C ILE A 344 0.95 48.47 20.77
N LEU A 345 1.53 48.48 21.97
CA LEU A 345 2.97 48.22 22.18
C LEU A 345 3.90 49.11 21.32
N GLY A 346 3.57 50.40 21.15
CA GLY A 346 4.39 51.36 20.42
C GLY A 346 4.23 51.35 18.90
N LYS A 347 3.27 50.57 18.36
CA LYS A 347 2.88 50.61 16.95
C LYS A 347 1.35 50.80 16.83
N PRO A 348 0.87 51.53 15.81
CA PRO A 348 -0.56 51.61 15.50
C PRO A 348 -1.17 50.24 15.22
N MET A 349 -2.42 50.03 15.61
CA MET A 349 -3.18 48.79 15.35
C MET A 349 -3.15 48.37 13.89
N ILE A 350 -3.32 49.31 12.96
CA ILE A 350 -3.28 49.01 11.52
C ILE A 350 -1.92 48.49 11.05
N GLN A 351 -0.82 48.93 11.68
CA GLN A 351 0.51 48.44 11.36
C GLN A 351 0.68 46.99 11.80
N HIS A 352 0.13 46.61 12.95
CA HIS A 352 0.13 45.21 13.42
C HIS A 352 -0.61 44.27 12.49
N VAL A 353 -1.75 44.71 11.94
CA VAL A 353 -2.52 43.94 10.96
C VAL A 353 -1.73 43.80 9.66
N TYR A 354 -1.17 44.92 9.16
CA TYR A 354 -0.41 44.94 7.92
C TYR A 354 0.83 44.04 7.97
N GLU A 355 1.66 44.15 9.02
CA GLU A 355 2.90 43.36 9.17
C GLU A 355 2.64 41.85 9.27
N ARG A 356 1.47 41.44 9.76
CA ARG A 356 1.08 40.03 9.83
C ARG A 356 0.47 39.54 8.51
N ALA A 357 -0.43 40.33 7.92
CA ALA A 357 -1.09 39.99 6.68
C ALA A 357 -0.13 39.86 5.49
N ILE A 358 0.86 40.76 5.38
CA ILE A 358 1.84 40.75 4.28
C ILE A 358 2.76 39.52 4.31
N GLN A 359 2.86 38.79 5.43
CA GLN A 359 3.64 37.53 5.47
C GLN A 359 3.01 36.42 4.64
N SER A 360 1.71 36.53 4.35
CA SER A 360 0.92 35.57 3.58
C SER A 360 0.40 36.16 2.27
N LEU A 361 0.80 37.37 1.87
CA LEU A 361 0.31 38.03 0.66
C LEU A 361 1.43 38.73 -0.08
N ASP A 362 1.43 38.67 -1.41
CA ASP A 362 2.44 39.32 -2.24
C ASP A 362 2.23 40.84 -2.30
N ARG A 363 0.96 41.27 -2.27
CA ARG A 363 0.58 42.68 -2.32
C ARG A 363 -0.57 42.96 -1.35
N LEU A 364 -0.44 44.02 -0.58
CA LEU A 364 -1.44 44.43 0.42
C LEU A 364 -1.69 45.93 0.34
N VAL A 365 -2.95 46.31 0.16
CA VAL A 365 -3.37 47.70 0.02
C VAL A 365 -4.21 48.12 1.21
N VAL A 366 -3.86 49.25 1.82
CA VAL A 366 -4.68 49.89 2.85
C VAL A 366 -5.64 50.87 2.19
N ALA A 367 -6.94 50.63 2.32
CA ALA A 367 -7.97 51.51 1.80
C ALA A 367 -8.53 52.39 2.92
N THR A 368 -8.43 53.72 2.80
CA THR A 368 -8.88 54.63 3.86
C THR A 368 -9.56 55.89 3.35
N ASP A 369 -10.41 56.50 4.17
CA ASP A 369 -11.12 57.75 3.93
C ASP A 369 -10.45 58.98 4.56
N ASP A 370 -9.45 58.77 5.43
CA ASP A 370 -8.84 59.82 6.24
C ASP A 370 -7.33 59.98 5.98
N LYS A 371 -6.90 61.23 5.85
CA LYS A 371 -5.50 61.57 5.56
C LYS A 371 -4.54 61.14 6.69
N ARG A 372 -4.97 61.11 7.94
CA ARG A 372 -4.13 60.69 9.07
C ARG A 372 -3.78 59.21 9.00
N VAL A 373 -4.77 58.38 8.65
CA VAL A 373 -4.54 56.94 8.43
C VAL A 373 -3.64 56.76 7.21
N PHE A 374 -3.85 57.56 6.17
CA PHE A 374 -3.02 57.54 4.97
C PHE A 374 -1.55 57.84 5.28
N ASP A 375 -1.27 58.92 6.01
CA ASP A 375 0.10 59.34 6.32
C ASP A 375 0.82 58.31 7.19
N VAL A 376 0.13 57.72 8.17
CA VAL A 376 0.68 56.65 9.03
C VAL A 376 0.94 55.39 8.21
N ALA A 377 0.00 54.97 7.36
CA ALA A 377 0.15 53.78 6.52
C ALA A 377 1.30 53.90 5.51
N LYS A 378 1.41 55.06 4.86
CA LYS A 378 2.57 55.42 4.04
C LYS A 378 3.87 55.40 4.83
N GLY A 379 3.85 55.85 6.09
CA GLY A 379 5.02 55.94 6.95
C GLY A 379 5.69 54.59 7.25
N PHE A 380 4.92 53.50 7.33
CA PHE A 380 5.49 52.14 7.49
C PHE A 380 5.64 51.38 6.17
N GLY A 381 5.48 52.05 5.02
CA GLY A 381 5.75 51.48 3.70
C GLY A 381 4.60 50.72 3.06
N ALA A 382 3.36 50.87 3.54
CA ALA A 382 2.19 50.27 2.87
C ALA A 382 1.81 50.99 1.58
N GLU A 383 1.26 50.24 0.63
CA GLU A 383 0.49 50.80 -0.46
C GLU A 383 -0.86 51.28 0.08
N VAL A 384 -1.23 52.53 -0.19
CA VAL A 384 -2.43 53.14 0.39
C VAL A 384 -3.26 53.79 -0.70
N VAL A 385 -4.56 53.51 -0.68
CA VAL A 385 -5.55 54.09 -1.57
C VAL A 385 -6.53 54.92 -0.74
N MET A 386 -6.65 56.20 -1.09
CA MET A 386 -7.74 57.03 -0.59
C MET A 386 -9.05 56.51 -1.18
N THR A 387 -10.13 56.51 -0.41
CA THR A 387 -11.48 56.06 -0.80
C THR A 387 -12.51 57.09 -0.33
N SER A 388 -13.72 57.03 -0.86
CA SER A 388 -14.77 57.97 -0.48
C SER A 388 -15.17 57.82 0.99
N PRO A 389 -15.39 58.93 1.73
CA PRO A 389 -15.94 58.89 3.08
C PRO A 389 -17.42 58.51 3.11
N SER A 390 -18.10 58.43 1.95
CA SER A 390 -19.52 58.05 1.86
C SER A 390 -19.79 56.56 2.06
N HIS A 391 -18.76 55.71 2.07
CA HIS A 391 -18.93 54.26 2.24
C HIS A 391 -19.27 53.89 3.67
N ILE A 392 -20.38 53.16 3.84
CA ILE A 392 -20.89 52.76 5.15
C ILE A 392 -20.16 51.51 5.68
N ASN A 393 -19.78 50.58 4.78
CA ASN A 393 -19.21 49.27 5.10
C ASN A 393 -17.80 49.07 4.53
N GLY A 394 -17.10 48.07 5.06
CA GLY A 394 -15.76 47.70 4.60
C GLY A 394 -15.76 47.15 3.18
N THR A 395 -16.79 46.39 2.80
CA THR A 395 -16.92 45.75 1.49
C THR A 395 -16.98 46.76 0.34
N SER A 396 -17.76 47.85 0.46
CA SER A 396 -17.81 48.89 -0.59
C SER A 396 -16.50 49.65 -0.71
N ARG A 397 -15.79 49.86 0.42
CA ARG A 397 -14.46 50.45 0.41
C ARG A 397 -13.44 49.55 -0.28
N CYS A 398 -13.48 48.24 -0.03
CA CYS A 398 -12.64 47.28 -0.74
C CYS A 398 -12.88 47.32 -2.24
N TYR A 399 -14.15 47.40 -2.68
CA TYR A 399 -14.48 47.51 -4.09
C TYR A 399 -13.96 48.79 -4.76
N GLU A 400 -14.10 49.96 -4.12
CA GLU A 400 -13.54 51.21 -4.67
C GLU A 400 -12.00 51.15 -4.74
N ALA A 401 -11.36 50.63 -3.69
CA ALA A 401 -9.90 50.44 -3.68
C ALA A 401 -9.46 49.50 -4.80
N LEU A 402 -10.21 48.42 -5.01
CA LEU A 402 -9.99 47.45 -6.07
C LEU A 402 -10.04 48.12 -7.46
N GLN A 403 -11.07 48.92 -7.74
CA GLN A 403 -11.18 49.67 -9.00
C GLN A 403 -10.00 50.62 -9.24
N ARG A 404 -9.55 51.34 -8.19
CA ARG A 404 -8.42 52.28 -8.30
C ARG A 404 -7.08 51.58 -8.51
N CYS A 405 -6.97 50.34 -8.06
CA CYS A 405 -5.78 49.52 -8.29
C CYS A 405 -5.74 48.91 -9.71
N GLN A 406 -6.87 48.74 -10.40
CA GLN A 406 -6.97 48.14 -11.75
C GLN A 406 -6.47 49.01 -12.90
N ASP A 407 -6.37 50.33 -12.71
CA ASP A 407 -5.90 51.24 -13.76
C ASP A 407 -4.44 50.97 -14.21
N LYS A 408 -3.76 49.98 -13.61
CA LYS A 408 -2.44 49.49 -14.01
C LYS A 408 -2.50 48.02 -14.44
N SER A 409 -2.91 47.77 -15.70
CA SER A 409 -2.45 46.63 -16.51
C SER A 409 -2.55 45.23 -15.87
N THR A 410 -3.72 44.81 -15.38
CA THR A 410 -3.96 43.39 -15.12
C THR A 410 -5.40 43.04 -15.45
N GLU A 411 -5.58 42.00 -16.26
CA GLU A 411 -6.86 41.37 -16.52
C GLU A 411 -7.53 41.00 -15.18
N ILE A 412 -8.85 41.22 -15.12
CA ILE A 412 -9.85 40.79 -14.14
C ILE A 412 -9.28 40.05 -12.91
N PHE A 413 -9.38 40.66 -11.72
CA PHE A 413 -8.98 39.99 -10.46
C PHE A 413 -9.75 38.69 -10.25
N ASP A 414 -9.02 37.59 -10.07
CA ASP A 414 -9.62 36.30 -9.76
C ASP A 414 -10.21 36.30 -8.34
N ILE A 415 -9.41 36.66 -7.31
CA ILE A 415 -9.84 36.63 -5.90
C ILE A 415 -9.15 37.73 -5.08
N VAL A 416 -9.91 38.42 -4.22
CA VAL A 416 -9.43 39.48 -3.32
C VAL A 416 -9.69 39.12 -1.87
N ILE A 417 -8.66 39.23 -1.02
CA ILE A 417 -8.80 38.98 0.42
C ILE A 417 -9.07 40.29 1.17
N ASN A 418 -10.20 40.38 1.85
CA ASN A 418 -10.57 41.47 2.73
C ASN A 418 -10.17 41.15 4.17
N ILE A 419 -9.22 41.91 4.70
CA ILE A 419 -8.66 41.74 6.03
C ILE A 419 -9.15 42.88 6.92
N GLN A 420 -9.92 42.52 7.96
CA GLN A 420 -10.41 43.48 8.94
C GLN A 420 -9.26 44.21 9.65
N GLY A 421 -9.24 45.55 9.53
CA GLY A 421 -8.19 46.42 10.10
C GLY A 421 -8.18 46.50 11.63
N ASP A 422 -9.06 45.75 12.29
CA ASP A 422 -9.28 45.72 13.72
C ASP A 422 -8.99 44.38 14.41
N GLU A 423 -8.37 43.46 13.67
CA GLU A 423 -7.86 42.19 14.19
C GLU A 423 -6.32 42.21 14.28
N PRO A 424 -5.71 42.95 15.23
CA PRO A 424 -4.25 43.08 15.33
C PRO A 424 -3.52 41.78 15.64
N MET A 425 -4.24 40.72 16.06
CA MET A 425 -3.68 39.40 16.36
C MET A 425 -3.93 38.37 15.24
N LEU A 426 -4.30 38.82 14.04
CA LEU A 426 -4.47 37.95 12.85
C LEU A 426 -3.28 37.01 12.69
N VAL A 427 -3.52 35.70 12.65
CA VAL A 427 -2.46 34.73 12.40
C VAL A 427 -2.30 34.55 10.90
N PRO A 428 -1.09 34.69 10.31
CA PRO A 428 -0.90 34.57 8.85
C PRO A 428 -1.45 33.26 8.29
N PHE A 429 -1.36 32.16 9.05
CA PHE A 429 -1.92 30.86 8.68
C PHE A 429 -3.43 30.87 8.43
N GLN A 430 -4.21 31.78 9.05
CA GLN A 430 -5.64 31.93 8.75
C GLN A 430 -5.86 32.41 7.31
N ILE A 431 -4.96 33.24 6.77
CA ILE A 431 -5.05 33.67 5.37
C ILE A 431 -4.82 32.46 4.45
N GLU A 432 -3.86 31.58 4.79
CA GLU A 432 -3.61 30.36 4.04
C GLU A 432 -4.76 29.35 4.13
N GLU A 433 -5.38 29.18 5.30
CA GLU A 433 -6.59 28.37 5.48
C GLU A 433 -7.77 28.90 4.66
N LEU A 434 -7.92 30.23 4.58
CA LEU A 434 -8.93 30.86 3.75
C LEU A 434 -8.65 30.64 2.26
N LYS A 435 -7.41 30.80 1.79
CA LYS A 435 -7.03 30.49 0.40
C LYS A 435 -7.35 29.03 0.07
N ALA A 436 -7.04 28.11 0.98
CA ALA A 436 -7.31 26.69 0.81
C ALA A 436 -8.80 26.36 0.72
N SER A 437 -9.66 27.06 1.48
CA SER A 437 -11.12 26.83 1.44
C SER A 437 -11.79 27.29 0.14
N VAL A 438 -11.11 28.16 -0.61
CA VAL A 438 -11.58 28.72 -1.88
C VAL A 438 -11.01 27.96 -3.09
N LYS A 439 -9.90 27.24 -2.90
CA LYS A 439 -9.19 26.56 -3.99
C LYS A 439 -10.00 25.39 -4.56
N GLY A 440 -10.13 25.34 -5.88
CA GLY A 440 -10.80 24.24 -6.60
C GLY A 440 -12.33 24.25 -6.54
N VAL A 441 -12.95 25.30 -5.96
CA VAL A 441 -14.40 25.49 -5.96
C VAL A 441 -14.83 25.99 -7.34
N GLN A 442 -15.58 25.17 -8.08
CA GLN A 442 -16.29 25.62 -9.29
C GLN A 442 -17.40 26.59 -8.87
N ASP A 443 -17.52 27.75 -9.54
CA ASP A 443 -18.53 28.79 -9.24
C ASP A 443 -18.35 29.46 -7.86
N PHE A 444 -17.11 29.91 -7.58
CA PHE A 444 -16.77 30.60 -6.33
C PHE A 444 -17.30 32.04 -6.29
N HIS A 445 -18.02 32.38 -5.22
CA HIS A 445 -18.44 33.76 -4.97
C HIS A 445 -17.69 34.39 -3.79
N ILE A 446 -17.82 33.79 -2.61
CA ILE A 446 -17.32 34.35 -1.35
C ILE A 446 -16.76 33.21 -0.48
N GLY A 447 -15.65 33.45 0.21
CA GLY A 447 -15.05 32.56 1.19
C GLY A 447 -14.93 33.26 2.54
N THR A 448 -15.10 32.52 3.62
CA THR A 448 -14.84 32.99 5.00
C THR A 448 -14.33 31.85 5.87
N LEU A 449 -13.90 32.18 7.09
CA LEU A 449 -13.48 31.23 8.11
C LEU A 449 -14.42 31.22 9.31
N VAL A 450 -14.54 30.04 9.93
CA VAL A 450 -15.22 29.86 11.21
C VAL A 450 -14.32 29.16 12.22
N LYS A 451 -14.48 29.53 13.49
CA LYS A 451 -13.84 28.87 14.61
C LYS A 451 -14.86 28.07 15.40
N LYS A 452 -14.48 26.85 15.77
CA LYS A 452 -15.25 26.04 16.72
C LYS A 452 -15.20 26.68 18.11
N ILE A 453 -16.35 26.88 18.73
CA ILE A 453 -16.44 27.39 20.10
C ILE A 453 -16.03 26.27 21.06
N THR A 454 -14.94 26.50 21.80
CA THR A 454 -14.36 25.53 22.75
C THR A 454 -14.58 25.91 24.21
N LYS A 455 -15.19 27.07 24.47
CA LYS A 455 -15.44 27.60 25.82
C LYS A 455 -16.91 27.99 25.99
N LYS A 456 -17.50 27.64 27.13
CA LYS A 456 -18.92 27.89 27.42
C LYS A 456 -19.23 29.39 27.52
N GLU A 457 -18.27 30.20 27.98
CA GLU A 457 -18.43 31.65 28.14
C GLU A 457 -18.71 32.36 26.82
N GLY A 458 -18.22 31.83 25.70
CA GLY A 458 -18.42 32.40 24.36
C GLY A 458 -19.70 31.95 23.66
N LEU A 459 -20.54 31.11 24.29
CA LEU A 459 -21.67 30.47 23.60
C LEU A 459 -22.93 31.35 23.48
N PHE A 460 -23.03 32.45 24.24
CA PHE A 460 -24.20 33.33 24.25
C PHE A 460 -23.83 34.81 24.19
N ASP A 461 -22.64 35.12 23.67
CA ASP A 461 -22.21 36.50 23.48
C ASP A 461 -22.89 37.09 22.23
N PRO A 462 -23.68 38.17 22.34
CA PRO A 462 -24.34 38.82 21.20
C PRO A 462 -23.38 39.66 20.34
N SER A 463 -22.16 39.93 20.80
CA SER A 463 -21.12 40.58 20.00
C SER A 463 -20.50 39.63 18.97
N GLU A 464 -20.59 38.33 19.23
CA GLU A 464 -20.14 37.27 18.34
C GLU A 464 -21.16 37.04 17.21
N CYS A 465 -20.68 36.45 16.11
CA CYS A 465 -21.52 36.07 14.98
C CYS A 465 -21.44 34.55 14.81
N TYR A 466 -22.55 33.86 15.02
CA TYR A 466 -22.67 32.42 14.89
C TYR A 466 -23.07 32.05 13.46
N VAL A 467 -22.56 30.92 12.99
CA VAL A 467 -22.74 30.48 11.60
C VAL A 467 -23.19 29.03 11.59
N VAL A 468 -24.17 28.74 10.74
CA VAL A 468 -24.55 27.37 10.37
C VAL A 468 -24.23 27.18 8.89
N PHE A 469 -23.63 26.04 8.55
CA PHE A 469 -23.25 25.66 7.18
C PHE A 469 -23.65 24.22 6.89
N ASN A 470 -23.77 23.88 5.61
CA ASN A 470 -24.17 22.54 5.16
C ASN A 470 -22.97 21.56 5.07
N HIS A 471 -23.23 20.31 4.68
CA HIS A 471 -22.18 19.29 4.53
C HIS A 471 -21.18 19.58 3.38
N ARG A 472 -21.45 20.58 2.53
CA ARG A 472 -20.55 21.07 1.47
C ARG A 472 -19.74 22.27 1.92
N TYR A 473 -19.80 22.62 3.21
CA TYR A 473 -19.14 23.80 3.76
C TYR A 473 -19.64 25.12 3.16
N GLU A 474 -20.91 25.19 2.77
CA GLU A 474 -21.56 26.42 2.34
C GLU A 474 -22.40 26.99 3.50
N ALA A 475 -22.20 28.27 3.84
CA ALA A 475 -22.93 28.94 4.89
C ALA A 475 -24.42 29.05 4.52
N LEU A 476 -25.29 28.68 5.47
CA LEU A 476 -26.74 28.72 5.34
C LEU A 476 -27.33 29.96 5.98
N TYR A 477 -26.79 30.38 7.14
CA TYR A 477 -27.30 31.52 7.88
C TYR A 477 -26.27 32.03 8.89
N PHE A 478 -26.23 33.36 9.07
CA PHE A 478 -25.43 34.03 10.10
C PHE A 478 -26.36 34.69 11.11
N SER A 479 -26.08 34.52 12.42
CA SER A 479 -26.89 35.12 13.48
C SER A 479 -26.06 35.67 14.64
N ARG A 480 -26.56 36.70 15.30
CA ARG A 480 -26.11 37.19 16.61
C ARG A 480 -26.62 36.31 17.75
N ALA A 481 -27.67 35.53 17.51
CA ALA A 481 -28.15 34.53 18.44
C ALA A 481 -27.40 33.21 18.22
N THR A 482 -27.23 32.45 19.30
CA THR A 482 -26.63 31.12 19.26
C THR A 482 -27.46 30.18 18.38
N ILE A 483 -26.86 29.69 17.30
CA ILE A 483 -27.48 28.77 16.34
C ILE A 483 -26.59 27.56 16.07
N PRO A 484 -27.16 26.36 15.83
CA PRO A 484 -28.59 26.06 15.71
C PRO A 484 -29.29 25.99 17.09
N PHE A 485 -30.60 26.23 17.10
CA PHE A 485 -31.40 26.08 18.32
C PHE A 485 -31.62 24.59 18.63
N LEU A 486 -31.30 24.16 19.85
CA LEU A 486 -31.55 22.78 20.29
C LEU A 486 -32.90 22.66 20.99
N ILE A 487 -33.84 21.94 20.36
CA ILE A 487 -35.15 21.67 20.95
C ILE A 487 -35.03 20.72 22.15
N ASN A 488 -35.81 20.97 23.20
CA ASN A 488 -35.89 20.13 24.41
C ASN A 488 -34.58 19.97 25.20
N ILE A 489 -33.55 20.78 24.94
CA ILE A 489 -32.30 20.78 25.69
C ILE A 489 -32.16 22.15 26.40
N PRO A 490 -31.93 22.20 27.72
CA PRO A 490 -31.64 23.45 28.42
C PRO A 490 -30.38 24.14 27.90
N ARG A 491 -30.37 25.48 27.83
CA ARG A 491 -29.24 26.27 27.25
C ARG A 491 -27.90 25.97 27.91
N GLU A 492 -27.91 25.57 29.17
CA GLU A 492 -26.73 25.25 29.97
C GLU A 492 -26.01 23.99 29.47
N GLU A 493 -26.74 23.08 28.83
CA GLU A 493 -26.26 21.80 28.29
C GLU A 493 -25.87 21.87 26.82
N TRP A 494 -26.25 22.94 26.11
CA TRP A 494 -26.04 23.06 24.65
C TRP A 494 -24.57 22.84 24.27
N PHE A 495 -23.66 23.45 25.02
CA PHE A 495 -22.21 23.33 24.81
C PHE A 495 -21.71 21.87 24.76
N PHE A 496 -22.32 20.97 25.54
CA PHE A 496 -21.89 19.56 25.62
C PHE A 496 -22.58 18.66 24.60
N LYS A 497 -23.69 19.13 24.01
CA LYS A 497 -24.54 18.33 23.12
C LYS A 497 -24.32 18.65 21.65
N GLN A 498 -23.86 19.86 21.35
CA GLN A 498 -23.73 20.36 19.98
C GLN A 498 -22.46 21.17 19.81
N VAL A 499 -21.89 21.10 18.61
CA VAL A 499 -20.79 21.98 18.20
C VAL A 499 -21.35 23.26 17.60
N PHE A 500 -20.86 24.39 18.09
CA PHE A 500 -21.19 25.73 17.61
C PHE A 500 -19.98 26.37 16.96
N TYR A 501 -20.23 27.16 15.93
CA TYR A 501 -19.20 27.84 15.15
C TYR A 501 -19.42 29.35 15.21
N LYS A 502 -18.34 30.08 15.46
CA LYS A 502 -18.31 31.54 15.35
C LYS A 502 -17.56 31.95 14.09
N HIS A 503 -17.97 33.05 13.50
CA HIS A 503 -17.36 33.67 12.33
C HIS A 503 -16.03 34.33 12.70
N VAL A 504 -15.00 34.13 11.87
CA VAL A 504 -13.75 34.91 11.87
C VAL A 504 -13.84 35.97 10.78
N GLY A 505 -13.55 37.24 11.10
CA GLY A 505 -13.81 38.41 10.25
C GLY A 505 -12.93 38.57 9.00
N LEU A 506 -12.60 37.47 8.32
CA LEU A 506 -11.74 37.39 7.15
C LEU A 506 -12.55 36.90 5.96
N TYR A 507 -12.48 37.61 4.83
CA TYR A 507 -13.23 37.22 3.62
C TYR A 507 -12.34 37.12 2.40
N ALA A 508 -12.68 36.20 1.51
CA ALA A 508 -12.20 36.16 0.14
C ALA A 508 -13.40 36.42 -0.78
N TYR A 509 -13.24 37.29 -1.77
CA TYR A 509 -14.28 37.59 -2.76
C TYR A 509 -13.74 37.33 -4.16
N SER A 510 -14.56 36.78 -5.05
CA SER A 510 -14.28 36.92 -6.48
C SER A 510 -14.47 38.39 -6.91
N GLY A 511 -13.70 38.85 -7.89
CA GLY A 511 -13.82 40.24 -8.37
C GLY A 511 -15.24 40.60 -8.84
N GLN A 512 -15.91 39.64 -9.51
CA GLN A 512 -17.29 39.80 -9.98
C GLN A 512 -18.29 39.80 -8.81
N SER A 513 -18.16 38.88 -7.84
CA SER A 513 -19.06 38.88 -6.68
C SER A 513 -18.93 40.14 -5.84
N LEU A 514 -17.72 40.69 -5.70
CA LEU A 514 -17.54 41.96 -4.97
C LEU A 514 -18.30 43.12 -5.63
N LYS A 515 -18.27 43.19 -6.97
CA LYS A 515 -19.05 44.16 -7.75
C LYS A 515 -20.55 43.98 -7.54
N ASP A 516 -21.01 42.74 -7.60
CA ASP A 516 -22.44 42.43 -7.45
C ASP A 516 -22.93 42.78 -6.04
N ILE A 517 -22.17 42.43 -4.99
CA ILE A 517 -22.49 42.73 -3.58
C ILE A 517 -22.73 44.22 -3.35
N VAL A 518 -21.87 45.09 -3.92
CA VAL A 518 -21.98 46.54 -3.73
C VAL A 518 -23.21 47.12 -4.43
N SER A 519 -23.69 46.47 -5.50
CA SER A 519 -24.89 46.89 -6.20
C SER A 519 -26.20 46.46 -5.53
N LEU A 520 -26.15 45.50 -4.59
CA LEU A 520 -27.35 44.96 -3.95
C LEU A 520 -27.92 45.91 -2.89
N PRO A 521 -29.25 46.14 -2.87
CA PRO A 521 -29.90 46.91 -1.81
C PRO A 521 -29.82 46.16 -0.46
N PRO A 522 -29.87 46.87 0.69
CA PRO A 522 -29.91 46.25 2.01
C PRO A 522 -31.08 45.27 2.14
N SER A 523 -30.81 44.11 2.72
CA SER A 523 -31.78 43.03 2.85
C SER A 523 -32.53 43.07 4.18
N ARG A 524 -33.72 42.46 4.25
CA ARG A 524 -34.50 42.42 5.51
C ARG A 524 -33.74 41.66 6.61
N LEU A 525 -33.03 40.60 6.24
CA LEU A 525 -32.23 39.80 7.16
C LEU A 525 -30.98 40.55 7.63
N GLU A 526 -30.33 41.30 6.73
CA GLU A 526 -29.22 42.18 7.10
C GLU A 526 -29.68 43.22 8.13
N MET A 527 -30.81 43.88 7.91
CA MET A 527 -31.33 44.90 8.83
C MET A 527 -31.69 44.33 10.20
N ALA A 528 -32.18 43.08 10.26
CA ALA A 528 -32.57 42.44 11.52
C ALA A 528 -31.37 42.08 12.40
N GLU A 529 -30.28 41.60 11.79
CA GLU A 529 -29.11 41.05 12.50
C GLU A 529 -27.89 42.00 12.49
N SER A 530 -27.96 43.06 11.67
CA SER A 530 -26.79 43.90 11.31
C SER A 530 -25.62 43.07 10.78
N LEU A 531 -25.92 42.14 9.87
CA LEU A 531 -25.00 41.16 9.28
C LEU A 531 -25.15 41.12 7.76
N GLU A 532 -24.16 41.64 7.03
CA GLU A 532 -24.20 41.76 5.56
C GLU A 532 -24.20 40.41 4.83
N GLN A 533 -23.69 39.36 5.47
CA GLN A 533 -23.60 38.01 4.91
C GLN A 533 -24.99 37.48 4.55
N ASN A 534 -26.01 37.83 5.34
CA ASN A 534 -27.38 37.40 5.10
C ASN A 534 -27.96 38.05 3.83
N ARG A 535 -27.53 39.27 3.47
CA ARG A 535 -27.89 39.89 2.18
C ARG A 535 -27.32 39.09 1.01
N TRP A 536 -26.09 38.60 1.12
CA TRP A 536 -25.44 37.84 0.07
C TRP A 536 -26.13 36.49 -0.13
N ILE A 537 -26.41 35.77 0.96
CA ILE A 537 -27.12 34.48 0.93
C ILE A 537 -28.54 34.65 0.36
N GLU A 538 -29.27 35.70 0.76
CA GLU A 538 -30.64 35.95 0.26
C GLU A 538 -30.68 36.20 -1.25
N ASN A 539 -29.61 36.75 -1.84
CA ASN A 539 -29.47 36.96 -3.28
C ASN A 539 -28.81 35.76 -4.01
N GLY A 540 -28.73 34.60 -3.36
CA GLY A 540 -28.24 33.36 -3.97
C GLY A 540 -26.72 33.24 -4.06
N MET A 541 -25.96 34.09 -3.37
CA MET A 541 -24.50 33.97 -3.35
C MET A 541 -24.06 32.87 -2.39
N LYS A 542 -23.19 31.97 -2.87
CA LYS A 542 -22.59 30.92 -2.06
C LYS A 542 -21.43 31.48 -1.23
N ILE A 543 -21.43 31.17 0.06
CA ILE A 543 -20.34 31.52 0.97
C ILE A 543 -19.67 30.22 1.41
N ASN A 544 -18.48 29.94 0.89
CA ASN A 544 -17.65 28.82 1.30
C ASN A 544 -17.03 29.08 2.68
N VAL A 545 -17.01 28.07 3.53
CA VAL A 545 -16.60 28.17 4.93
C VAL A 545 -15.41 27.25 5.19
N GLY A 546 -14.25 27.83 5.49
CA GLY A 546 -13.11 27.10 6.07
C GLY A 546 -13.19 27.06 7.59
N ILE A 547 -12.64 26.02 8.22
CA ILE A 547 -12.57 25.92 9.69
C ILE A 547 -11.15 26.24 10.13
N THR A 548 -11.02 27.10 11.15
CA THR A 548 -9.73 27.48 11.75
C THR A 548 -9.70 27.20 13.25
N GLU A 549 -8.53 26.84 13.76
CA GLU A 549 -8.28 26.67 15.20
C GLU A 549 -7.83 27.99 15.88
N TYR A 550 -7.43 28.99 15.08
CA TYR A 550 -6.93 30.27 15.56
C TYR A 550 -8.04 31.19 16.02
N GLU A 551 -7.82 31.89 17.14
CA GLU A 551 -8.77 32.85 17.70
C GLU A 551 -8.72 34.18 16.94
N SER A 552 -9.87 34.71 16.56
CA SER A 552 -10.01 36.11 16.15
C SER A 552 -10.13 37.01 17.38
N PHE A 553 -9.45 38.16 17.34
CA PHE A 553 -9.51 39.17 18.38
C PHE A 553 -9.84 40.53 17.76
N SER A 554 -11.14 40.80 17.58
CA SER A 554 -11.62 42.10 17.11
C SER A 554 -11.61 43.13 18.24
N VAL A 555 -11.04 44.32 18.00
CA VAL A 555 -10.93 45.38 19.04
C VAL A 555 -12.04 46.40 18.90
N ASP A 556 -13.22 46.19 19.47
CA ASP A 556 -14.34 47.14 19.37
C ASP A 556 -14.43 48.13 20.53
N THR A 557 -13.94 47.74 21.71
CA THR A 557 -14.00 48.53 22.94
C THR A 557 -12.61 48.79 23.52
N LYS A 558 -12.53 49.69 24.53
CA LYS A 558 -11.28 49.94 25.25
C LYS A 558 -10.85 48.73 26.08
N GLU A 559 -11.82 47.93 26.54
CA GLU A 559 -11.61 46.69 27.26
C GLU A 559 -10.96 45.64 26.34
N ASP A 560 -11.42 45.53 25.10
CA ASP A 560 -10.83 44.61 24.11
C ASP A 560 -9.39 45.01 23.79
N LEU A 561 -9.12 46.32 23.65
CA LEU A 561 -7.77 46.82 23.43
C LEU A 561 -6.83 46.40 24.57
N LYS A 562 -7.26 46.51 25.83
CA LYS A 562 -6.48 46.07 26.99
C LYS A 562 -6.22 44.56 26.97
N ARG A 563 -7.23 43.76 26.59
CA ARG A 563 -7.08 42.29 26.46
C ARG A 563 -6.05 41.94 25.39
N VAL A 564 -6.12 42.57 24.23
CA VAL A 564 -5.16 42.37 23.13
C VAL A 564 -3.74 42.75 23.56
N ILE A 565 -3.56 43.91 24.20
CA ILE A 565 -2.24 44.34 24.70
C ILE A 565 -1.68 43.29 25.67
N LEU A 566 -2.48 42.86 26.66
CA LEU A 566 -2.05 41.87 27.64
C LEU A 566 -1.68 40.53 26.99
N GLU A 567 -2.45 40.08 26.00
CA GLU A 567 -2.19 38.81 25.33
C GLU A 567 -0.95 38.89 24.41
N MET A 568 -0.76 40.00 23.72
CA MET A 568 0.46 40.27 22.96
C MET A 568 1.71 40.33 23.84
N GLU A 569 1.63 40.90 25.05
CA GLU A 569 2.73 40.89 26.01
C GLU A 569 3.09 39.48 26.48
N LYS A 570 2.09 38.62 26.71
CA LYS A 570 2.33 37.21 27.07
C LYS A 570 3.03 36.45 25.94
N GLN A 571 2.63 36.67 24.69
CA GLN A 571 3.27 36.07 23.52
C GLN A 571 4.73 36.53 23.37
N HIS A 572 5.00 37.84 23.53
CA HIS A 572 6.37 38.36 23.51
C HIS A 572 7.26 37.79 24.62
N LYS A 573 6.69 37.55 25.82
CA LYS A 573 7.42 36.91 26.93
C LYS A 573 7.69 35.42 26.70
N LYS A 574 6.79 34.71 26.00
CA LYS A 574 6.99 33.31 25.62
C LYS A 574 8.01 33.13 24.49
N SER A 575 8.08 34.05 23.54
CA SER A 575 9.04 33.99 22.43
C SER A 575 10.48 34.39 22.81
N LYS A 576 10.68 35.03 23.97
CA LYS A 576 11.99 35.41 24.51
C LYS A 576 12.56 34.41 25.53
N LYS A 577 11.78 33.40 25.91
CA LYS A 577 12.25 32.22 26.66
C LYS A 577 12.45 31.09 25.67
#